data_AF-A0A662L2T9-F1
#
_entry.id   AF-A0A662L2T9-F1
#
_cell.length_a   1.000
_cell.length_b   1.000
_cell.length_c   1.000
_cell.angle_alpha   90.00
_cell.angle_beta   90.00
_cell.angle_gamma   90.00
#
_symmetry.space_group_name_H-M   'P 1'
#
loop_
_entity.id
_entity.type
_entity.pdbx_description
1 polymer ?
#
loop_
_entity_poly.entity_id
_entity_poly.type
_entity_poly.pdbx_seq_one_letter_code
_entity_poly.pdbx_strand_id
1 'polypeptide(L)'
;MGTKEILEGYDKGNISITTVCSHSSLQIFNGARKEGFHTTGIAIRSPPRFYDAFPLGRPDEFFVIDDYKKMNKYAPRLREKNAIVIPHGSFVEYMGTKNFEKLELPIFGNRNVLEWESDRDKEREWLEGAGLEMPTVIEDPRDITKPVIVKYHGAKGGKGFFIAKNYDDFKKKIEK
;
A
#
# COMPACT_ATOMS: atom_id res chain seq x y z
N MET A 1 10.53 -10.21 -16.38
CA MET A 1 10.88 -9.13 -17.35
C MET A 1 11.24 -7.86 -16.61
N GLY A 2 12.18 -7.07 -17.13
CA GLY A 2 12.52 -5.77 -16.54
C GLY A 2 11.46 -4.71 -16.82
N THR A 3 11.25 -3.74 -15.92
CA THR A 3 10.27 -2.66 -16.15
C THR A 3 10.51 -1.88 -17.44
N LYS A 4 11.77 -1.65 -17.81
CA LYS A 4 12.15 -0.96 -19.05
C LYS A 4 11.71 -1.73 -20.29
N GLU A 5 11.99 -3.03 -20.33
CA GLU A 5 11.59 -3.94 -21.41
C GLU A 5 10.05 -3.98 -21.56
N ILE A 6 9.31 -3.99 -20.44
CA ILE A 6 7.85 -3.92 -20.47
C ILE A 6 7.37 -2.60 -21.10
N LEU A 7 7.93 -1.46 -20.67
CA LEU A 7 7.55 -0.13 -21.16
C LEU A 7 7.92 0.11 -22.63
N GLU A 8 8.97 -0.54 -23.14
CA GLU A 8 9.34 -0.48 -24.57
C GLU A 8 8.28 -1.15 -25.46
N GLY A 9 7.59 -2.17 -24.94
CA GLY A 9 6.49 -2.85 -25.64
C GLY A 9 5.12 -2.17 -25.49
N TYR A 10 5.00 -1.09 -24.73
CA TYR A 10 3.71 -0.41 -24.52
C TYR A 10 3.40 0.59 -25.64
N ASP A 11 2.13 0.67 -26.01
CA ASP A 11 1.60 1.79 -26.78
C ASP A 11 1.49 3.02 -25.87
N LYS A 12 2.43 3.95 -26.03
CA LYS A 12 2.53 5.17 -25.22
C LYS A 12 1.37 6.14 -25.47
N GLY A 13 0.65 6.02 -26.58
CA GLY A 13 -0.55 6.81 -26.86
C GLY A 13 -1.80 6.30 -26.11
N ASN A 14 -1.72 5.11 -25.53
CA ASN A 14 -2.85 4.43 -24.90
C ASN A 14 -2.46 3.81 -23.54
N ILE A 15 -1.76 4.58 -22.72
CA ILE A 15 -1.41 4.19 -21.34
C ILE A 15 -2.68 4.13 -20.48
N SER A 16 -2.80 3.06 -19.69
CA SER A 16 -3.86 2.94 -18.68
C SER A 16 -3.31 3.15 -17.27
N ILE A 17 -3.84 4.14 -16.55
CA ILE A 17 -3.58 4.29 -15.12
C ILE A 17 -4.42 3.27 -14.35
N THR A 18 -3.73 2.36 -13.68
CA THR A 18 -4.33 1.19 -13.04
C THR A 18 -4.13 1.23 -11.53
N THR A 19 -5.19 0.98 -10.76
CA THR A 19 -5.04 0.77 -9.31
C THR A 19 -6.13 -0.13 -8.74
N VAL A 20 -5.94 -0.59 -7.51
CA VAL A 20 -6.94 -1.40 -6.80
C VAL A 20 -8.12 -0.51 -6.41
N CYS A 21 -9.33 -1.04 -6.53
CA CYS A 21 -10.57 -0.35 -6.18
C CYS A 21 -10.77 -0.26 -4.64
N SER A 22 -9.88 0.44 -3.95
CA SER A 22 -9.89 0.69 -2.49
C SER A 22 -9.14 1.99 -2.13
N HIS A 23 -8.99 2.29 -0.84
CA HIS A 23 -8.16 3.37 -0.30
C HIS A 23 -8.39 4.74 -0.97
N SER A 24 -7.47 5.17 -1.84
CA SER A 24 -7.45 6.49 -2.49
C SER A 24 -7.82 6.44 -3.98
N SER A 25 -8.30 5.29 -4.45
CA SER A 25 -8.55 5.05 -5.89
C SER A 25 -9.54 6.01 -6.54
N LEU A 26 -10.60 6.47 -5.86
CA LEU A 26 -11.53 7.46 -6.42
C LEU A 26 -10.82 8.75 -6.88
N GLN A 27 -9.89 9.24 -6.06
CA GLN A 27 -9.10 10.43 -6.40
C GLN A 27 -8.07 10.12 -7.48
N ILE A 28 -7.44 8.94 -7.42
CA ILE A 28 -6.47 8.50 -8.43
C ILE A 28 -7.14 8.45 -9.81
N PHE A 29 -8.31 7.82 -9.93
CA PHE A 29 -9.04 7.73 -11.21
C PHE A 29 -9.49 9.11 -11.69
N ASN A 30 -10.04 9.95 -10.81
CA ASN A 30 -10.42 11.31 -11.18
C ASN A 30 -9.22 12.14 -11.68
N GLY A 31 -8.08 12.06 -11.01
CA GLY A 31 -6.85 12.72 -11.43
C GLY A 31 -6.36 12.22 -12.78
N ALA A 32 -6.26 10.91 -12.96
CA ALA A 32 -5.81 10.31 -14.21
C ALA A 32 -6.70 10.72 -15.41
N ARG A 33 -8.02 10.74 -15.23
CA ARG A 33 -8.96 11.16 -16.29
C ARG A 33 -8.82 12.64 -16.65
N LYS A 34 -8.59 13.51 -15.66
CA LYS A 34 -8.32 14.95 -15.91
C LYS A 34 -7.05 15.17 -16.72
N GLU A 35 -6.06 14.30 -16.55
CA GLU A 35 -4.82 14.28 -17.33
C GLU A 35 -4.97 13.54 -18.67
N GLY A 36 -6.17 13.07 -19.02
CA GLY A 36 -6.46 12.43 -20.31
C GLY A 36 -6.08 10.95 -20.41
N PHE A 37 -5.75 10.28 -19.30
CA PHE A 37 -5.45 8.85 -19.30
C PHE A 37 -6.71 8.00 -19.20
N HIS A 38 -6.69 6.85 -19.87
CA HIS A 38 -7.62 5.76 -19.61
C HIS A 38 -7.37 5.18 -18.21
N THR A 39 -8.43 4.69 -17.55
CA THR A 39 -8.35 4.18 -16.19
C THR A 39 -8.89 2.75 -16.05
N THR A 40 -8.08 1.87 -15.47
CA THR A 40 -8.48 0.48 -15.17
C THR A 40 -8.52 0.26 -13.65
N GLY A 41 -9.68 -0.08 -13.12
CA GLY A 41 -9.85 -0.39 -11.70
C GLY A 41 -9.82 -1.89 -11.41
N ILE A 42 -8.87 -2.34 -10.58
CA ILE A 42 -8.78 -3.76 -10.20
C ILE A 42 -9.74 -4.05 -9.04
N ALA A 43 -10.71 -4.93 -9.28
CA ALA A 43 -11.75 -5.29 -8.32
C ALA A 43 -11.71 -6.77 -7.95
N ILE A 44 -12.11 -7.13 -6.73
CA ILE A 44 -12.24 -8.52 -6.29
C ILE A 44 -13.66 -9.01 -6.48
N ARG A 45 -13.81 -10.14 -7.19
CA ARG A 45 -15.06 -10.88 -7.47
C ARG A 45 -16.10 -10.11 -8.28
N SER A 46 -16.36 -8.85 -7.96
CA SER A 46 -17.29 -7.99 -8.68
C SER A 46 -16.89 -6.51 -8.60
N PRO A 47 -17.29 -5.68 -9.57
CA PRO A 47 -17.13 -4.23 -9.48
C PRO A 47 -17.83 -3.66 -8.23
N PRO A 48 -17.15 -2.84 -7.41
CA PRO A 48 -17.78 -2.26 -6.23
C PRO A 48 -18.82 -1.21 -6.63
N ARG A 49 -20.06 -1.37 -6.17
CA ARG A 49 -21.18 -0.49 -6.53
C ARG A 49 -21.01 0.97 -6.10
N PHE A 50 -20.20 1.24 -5.08
CA PHE A 50 -20.03 2.60 -4.58
C PHE A 50 -19.39 3.53 -5.62
N TYR A 51 -18.64 3.02 -6.62
CA TYR A 51 -18.13 3.84 -7.71
C TYR A 51 -19.23 4.42 -8.59
N ASP A 52 -20.43 3.81 -8.63
CA ASP A 52 -21.54 4.31 -9.44
C ASP A 52 -22.03 5.68 -8.94
N ALA A 53 -21.83 5.99 -7.65
CA ALA A 53 -22.13 7.29 -7.07
C ALA A 53 -21.09 8.38 -7.43
N PHE A 54 -19.94 7.99 -7.99
CA PHE A 54 -18.82 8.89 -8.27
C PHE A 54 -18.36 8.78 -9.73
N PRO A 55 -19.15 9.25 -10.72
CA PRO A 55 -18.85 9.05 -12.14
C PRO A 55 -17.50 9.63 -12.59
N LEU A 56 -17.01 10.67 -11.92
CA LEU A 56 -15.67 11.23 -12.19
C LEU A 56 -14.54 10.40 -11.57
N GLY A 57 -14.79 9.74 -10.43
CA GLY A 57 -13.84 8.86 -9.75
C GLY A 57 -14.03 7.38 -10.09
N ARG A 58 -14.98 7.04 -10.96
CA ARG A 58 -15.21 5.69 -11.45
C ARG A 58 -14.21 5.40 -12.56
N PRO A 59 -13.51 4.24 -12.53
CA PRO A 59 -12.62 3.87 -13.61
C PRO A 59 -13.42 3.64 -14.91
N ASP A 60 -12.76 3.82 -16.04
CA ASP A 60 -13.36 3.58 -17.36
C ASP A 60 -13.73 2.10 -17.52
N GLU A 61 -12.91 1.20 -17.00
CA GLU A 61 -13.20 -0.22 -16.93
C GLU A 61 -12.82 -0.86 -15.60
N PHE A 62 -13.49 -1.97 -15.27
CA PHE A 62 -13.12 -2.81 -14.14
C PHE A 62 -12.42 -4.08 -14.61
N PHE A 63 -11.23 -4.34 -14.05
CA PHE A 63 -10.51 -5.58 -14.21
C PHE A 63 -10.77 -6.47 -12.98
N VAL A 64 -11.69 -7.42 -13.12
CA VAL A 64 -12.13 -8.25 -11.99
C VAL A 64 -11.23 -9.48 -11.84
N ILE A 65 -10.73 -9.70 -10.63
CA ILE A 65 -9.92 -10.87 -10.24
C ILE A 65 -10.55 -11.59 -9.04
N ASP A 66 -10.08 -12.82 -8.75
CA ASP A 66 -10.59 -13.63 -7.64
C ASP A 66 -9.88 -13.36 -6.31
N ASP A 67 -8.57 -13.09 -6.35
CA ASP A 67 -7.69 -12.94 -5.19
C ASP A 67 -6.49 -12.04 -5.51
N TYR A 68 -6.24 -11.03 -4.68
CA TYR A 68 -5.08 -10.14 -4.78
C TYR A 68 -3.75 -10.90 -4.70
N LYS A 69 -3.68 -12.00 -3.95
CA LYS A 69 -2.46 -12.81 -3.86
C LYS A 69 -2.08 -13.43 -5.21
N LYS A 70 -3.03 -13.56 -6.13
CA LYS A 70 -2.82 -14.08 -7.48
C LYS A 70 -2.55 -12.98 -8.52
N MET A 71 -2.38 -11.71 -8.12
CA MET A 71 -2.19 -10.59 -9.04
C MET A 71 -1.11 -10.83 -10.11
N ASN A 72 -0.02 -11.51 -9.74
CA ASN A 72 1.07 -11.87 -10.66
C ASN A 72 0.60 -12.69 -11.87
N LYS A 73 -0.43 -13.54 -11.71
CA LYS A 73 -1.02 -14.31 -12.82
C LYS A 73 -1.78 -13.42 -13.81
N TYR A 74 -2.23 -12.25 -13.36
CA TYR A 74 -2.98 -11.29 -14.16
C TYR A 74 -2.10 -10.22 -14.81
N ALA A 75 -0.83 -10.12 -14.40
CA ALA A 75 0.12 -9.15 -14.95
C ALA A 75 0.20 -9.18 -16.50
N PRO A 76 0.27 -10.33 -17.20
CA PRO A 76 0.30 -10.33 -18.66
C PRO A 76 -0.91 -9.61 -19.30
N ARG A 77 -2.12 -9.88 -18.80
CA ARG A 77 -3.37 -9.25 -19.29
C ARG A 77 -3.44 -7.76 -18.98
N LEU A 78 -2.81 -7.32 -17.88
CA LEU A 78 -2.70 -5.90 -17.56
C LEU A 78 -1.63 -5.22 -18.42
N ARG A 79 -0.56 -5.92 -18.81
CA ARG A 79 0.45 -5.40 -19.75
C ARG A 79 -0.14 -5.16 -21.14
N GLU A 80 -1.02 -6.05 -21.61
CA GLU A 80 -1.76 -5.85 -22.88
C GLU A 80 -2.62 -4.57 -22.88
N LYS A 81 -2.94 -4.04 -21.69
CA LYS A 81 -3.68 -2.78 -21.50
C LYS A 81 -2.78 -1.57 -21.26
N ASN A 82 -1.46 -1.72 -21.48
CA ASN A 82 -0.45 -0.70 -21.19
C ASN A 82 -0.55 -0.16 -19.75
N ALA A 83 -0.84 -1.03 -18.78
CA ALA A 83 -1.12 -0.64 -17.41
C ALA A 83 0.12 -0.10 -16.70
N ILE A 84 0.03 1.12 -16.18
CA ILE A 84 0.93 1.65 -15.16
C ILE A 84 0.19 1.67 -13.83
N VAL A 85 0.74 0.95 -12.86
CA VAL A 85 0.12 0.79 -11.55
C VAL A 85 0.44 1.98 -10.66
N ILE A 86 -0.57 2.60 -10.07
CA ILE A 86 -0.39 3.54 -8.95
C ILE A 86 -0.66 2.78 -7.65
N PRO A 87 0.36 2.47 -6.85
CA PRO A 87 0.18 1.74 -5.61
C PRO A 87 -0.36 2.62 -4.48
N HIS A 88 -1.08 2.01 -3.55
CA HIS A 88 -1.49 2.61 -2.28
C HIS A 88 -1.51 1.53 -1.20
N GLY A 89 -1.63 1.93 0.08
CA GLY A 89 -1.45 1.03 1.23
C GLY A 89 -2.23 -0.28 1.14
N SER A 90 -3.52 -0.25 0.79
CA SER A 90 -4.31 -1.48 0.64
C SER A 90 -3.81 -2.42 -0.46
N PHE A 91 -3.21 -1.91 -1.54
CA PHE A 91 -2.72 -2.76 -2.62
C PHE A 91 -1.54 -3.61 -2.13
N VAL A 92 -0.56 -2.96 -1.51
CA VAL A 92 0.60 -3.63 -0.92
C VAL A 92 0.16 -4.57 0.19
N GLU A 93 -0.78 -4.15 1.03
CA GLU A 93 -1.31 -4.97 2.12
C GLU A 93 -1.99 -6.24 1.62
N TYR A 94 -2.87 -6.14 0.62
CA TYR A 94 -3.65 -7.27 0.13
C TYR A 94 -2.80 -8.26 -0.67
N MET A 95 -1.81 -7.77 -1.42
CA MET A 95 -0.86 -8.63 -2.13
C MET A 95 0.18 -9.26 -1.19
N GLY A 96 0.61 -8.52 -0.17
CA GLY A 96 1.82 -8.76 0.61
C GLY A 96 3.07 -8.24 -0.09
N THR A 97 4.00 -7.65 0.68
CA THR A 97 5.21 -6.97 0.20
C THR A 97 6.02 -7.82 -0.79
N LYS A 98 6.36 -9.07 -0.42
CA LYS A 98 7.14 -9.99 -1.29
C LYS A 98 6.47 -10.32 -2.62
N ASN A 99 5.14 -10.36 -2.64
CA ASN A 99 4.38 -10.67 -3.86
C ASN A 99 4.27 -9.43 -4.76
N PHE A 100 4.10 -8.26 -4.13
CA PHE A 100 4.10 -6.97 -4.81
C PHE A 100 5.47 -6.66 -5.44
N GLU A 101 6.56 -6.96 -4.74
CA GLU A 101 7.92 -6.80 -5.25
C GLU A 101 8.18 -7.59 -6.54
N LYS A 102 7.51 -8.73 -6.70
CA LYS A 102 7.61 -9.60 -7.88
C LYS A 102 6.64 -9.21 -9.00
N LEU A 103 5.80 -8.19 -8.79
CA LEU A 103 4.79 -7.78 -9.75
C LEU A 103 5.43 -7.29 -11.05
N GLU A 104 5.22 -8.05 -12.13
CA GLU A 104 5.75 -7.74 -13.46
C GLU A 104 4.88 -6.72 -14.20
N LEU A 105 4.63 -5.58 -13.54
CA LEU A 105 3.98 -4.39 -14.09
C LEU A 105 4.83 -3.16 -13.76
N PRO A 106 4.84 -2.13 -14.63
CA PRO A 106 5.35 -0.81 -14.27
C PRO A 106 4.57 -0.26 -13.08
N ILE A 107 5.29 0.16 -12.05
CA ILE A 107 4.73 0.75 -10.83
C ILE A 107 5.21 2.20 -10.77
N PHE A 108 4.29 3.12 -10.51
CA PHE A 108 4.64 4.50 -10.23
C PHE A 108 5.25 4.62 -8.82
N GLY A 109 6.47 5.13 -8.74
CA GLY A 109 7.25 5.25 -7.50
C GLY A 109 8.40 4.24 -7.39
N ASN A 110 9.04 4.20 -6.23
CA ASN A 110 10.15 3.30 -5.96
C ASN A 110 9.65 2.06 -5.21
N ARG A 111 9.68 0.91 -5.88
CA ARG A 111 9.25 -0.38 -5.32
C ARG A 111 10.01 -0.78 -4.06
N ASN A 112 11.30 -0.41 -3.97
CA ASN A 112 12.16 -0.80 -2.85
C ASN A 112 11.78 -0.07 -1.56
N VAL A 113 11.11 1.09 -1.64
CA VAL A 113 10.66 1.84 -0.46
C VAL A 113 9.64 1.05 0.37
N LEU A 114 8.89 0.15 -0.26
CA LEU A 114 7.90 -0.68 0.43
C LEU A 114 8.51 -1.57 1.52
N GLU A 115 9.75 -2.02 1.31
CA GLU A 115 10.48 -2.78 2.32
C GLU A 115 10.78 -1.88 3.53
N TRP A 116 11.26 -0.67 3.29
CA TRP A 116 11.63 0.31 4.32
C TRP A 116 10.45 0.80 5.15
N GLU A 117 9.28 1.03 4.55
CA GLU A 117 8.09 1.48 5.29
C GLU A 117 7.38 0.35 6.05
N SER A 118 7.62 -0.91 5.68
CA SER A 118 6.93 -2.07 6.28
C SER A 118 7.65 -2.67 7.48
N ASP A 119 8.94 -2.36 7.63
CA ASP A 119 9.80 -2.80 8.72
C ASP A 119 10.10 -1.62 9.66
N ARG A 120 9.77 -1.76 10.94
CA ARG A 120 9.89 -0.68 11.94
C ARG A 120 11.33 -0.29 12.21
N ASP A 121 12.26 -1.23 12.12
CA ASP A 121 13.68 -0.98 12.40
C ASP A 121 14.28 -0.22 11.22
N LYS A 122 13.93 -0.64 9.99
CA LYS A 122 14.31 0.10 8.77
C LYS A 122 13.67 1.49 8.70
N GLU A 123 12.40 1.62 9.08
CA GLU A 123 11.71 2.91 9.14
C GLU A 123 12.44 3.86 10.11
N ARG A 124 12.86 3.38 11.28
CA ARG A 124 13.65 4.16 12.23
C ARG A 124 15.02 4.54 11.66
N GLU A 125 15.76 3.58 11.12
CA GLU A 125 17.06 3.84 10.47
C GLU A 125 16.94 4.92 9.40
N TRP A 126 15.88 4.85 8.58
CA TRP A 126 15.63 5.82 7.52
C TRP A 126 15.33 7.22 8.06
N LEU A 127 14.46 7.33 9.07
CA LEU A 127 14.07 8.62 9.66
C LEU A 127 15.24 9.26 10.44
N GLU A 128 15.94 8.49 11.27
CA GLU A 128 17.09 8.98 12.04
C GLU A 128 18.27 9.33 11.12
N GLY A 129 18.53 8.51 10.09
CA GLY A 129 19.52 8.79 9.06
C GLY A 129 19.22 10.03 8.22
N ALA A 130 17.94 10.42 8.12
CA ALA A 130 17.51 11.69 7.51
C ALA A 130 17.59 12.90 8.47
N GLY A 131 18.04 12.70 9.71
CA GLY A 131 18.18 13.75 10.73
C GLY A 131 16.88 14.06 11.48
N LEU A 132 15.87 13.18 11.43
CA LEU A 132 14.62 13.35 12.18
C LEU A 132 14.76 12.76 13.58
N GLU A 133 14.22 13.49 14.57
CA GLU A 133 14.15 13.00 15.94
C GLU A 133 12.99 12.00 16.11
N MET A 134 13.32 10.79 16.53
CA MET A 134 12.34 9.72 16.75
C MET A 134 12.06 9.52 18.24
N PRO A 135 10.83 9.13 18.64
CA PRO A 135 10.55 8.77 20.03
C PRO A 135 11.51 7.69 20.54
N THR A 136 12.06 7.90 21.73
CA THR A 136 12.97 6.95 22.38
C THR A 136 12.32 5.56 22.50
N VAL A 137 13.05 4.52 22.09
CA VAL A 137 12.64 3.13 22.34
C VAL A 137 12.98 2.77 23.78
N ILE A 138 12.04 2.11 24.45
CA ILE A 138 12.25 1.53 25.77
C ILE A 138 12.26 0.01 25.58
N GLU A 139 13.44 -0.59 25.73
CA GLU A 139 13.66 -2.04 25.55
C GLU A 139 13.11 -2.84 26.75
N ASP A 140 13.30 -2.32 27.96
CA ASP A 140 12.81 -2.94 29.18
C ASP A 140 11.60 -2.16 29.73
N PRO A 141 10.40 -2.76 29.84
CA PRO A 141 9.24 -2.07 30.40
C PRO A 141 9.44 -1.59 31.85
N ARG A 142 10.45 -2.10 32.57
CA ARG A 142 10.83 -1.60 33.91
C ARG A 142 11.39 -0.18 33.87
N ASP A 143 11.89 0.27 32.73
CA ASP A 143 12.45 1.62 32.53
C ASP A 143 11.38 2.67 32.18
N ILE A 144 10.09 2.31 32.21
CA ILE A 144 8.97 3.24 31.98
C ILE A 144 8.88 4.23 33.15
N THR A 145 9.47 5.41 32.95
CA THR A 145 9.45 6.55 33.91
C THR A 145 8.46 7.66 33.54
N LYS A 146 7.90 7.61 32.33
CA LYS A 146 6.92 8.57 31.79
C LYS A 146 5.87 7.84 30.95
N PRO A 147 4.70 8.45 30.66
CA PRO A 147 3.70 7.82 29.81
C PRO A 147 4.26 7.41 28.44
N VAL A 148 4.01 6.16 28.05
CA VAL A 148 4.44 5.59 26.77
C VAL A 148 3.25 5.05 25.99
N ILE A 149 3.41 4.98 24.67
CA ILE A 149 2.52 4.22 23.79
C ILE A 149 3.18 2.88 23.46
N VAL A 150 2.49 1.79 23.82
CA VAL A 150 2.91 0.42 23.51
C VAL A 150 2.33 0.03 22.17
N LYS A 151 3.21 -0.39 21.26
CA LYS A 151 2.87 -0.78 19.90
C LYS A 151 3.22 -2.24 19.66
N TYR A 152 2.23 -3.11 19.50
CA TYR A 152 2.48 -4.50 19.12
C TYR A 152 3.07 -4.58 17.69
N HIS A 153 4.04 -5.48 17.50
CA HIS A 153 4.54 -5.80 16.16
C HIS A 153 3.41 -6.39 15.31
N GLY A 154 3.30 -5.93 14.05
CA GLY A 154 2.26 -6.37 13.12
C GLY A 154 0.87 -5.76 13.34
N ALA A 155 0.66 -4.93 14.37
CA ALA A 155 -0.61 -4.22 14.55
C ALA A 155 -0.84 -3.21 13.41
N LYS A 156 -1.94 -3.40 12.67
CA LYS A 156 -2.36 -2.53 11.58
C LYS A 156 -3.35 -1.47 12.06
N GLY A 157 -3.21 -0.24 11.57
CA GLY A 157 -4.11 0.86 11.90
C GLY A 157 -4.17 1.21 13.40
N GLY A 158 -3.10 0.90 14.16
CA GLY A 158 -3.03 1.15 15.60
C GLY A 158 -3.88 0.20 16.47
N LYS A 159 -4.45 -0.86 15.88
CA LYS A 159 -5.26 -1.82 16.64
C LYS A 159 -4.42 -2.50 17.73
N GLY A 160 -4.92 -2.47 18.97
CA GLY A 160 -4.26 -3.07 20.12
C GLY A 160 -3.18 -2.19 20.75
N PHE A 161 -2.95 -0.98 20.24
CA PHE A 161 -2.08 -0.03 20.94
C PHE A 161 -2.73 0.42 22.24
N PHE A 162 -1.91 0.66 23.24
CA PHE A 162 -2.38 1.21 24.51
C PHE A 162 -1.32 2.12 25.11
N ILE A 163 -1.78 3.00 26.01
CA ILE A 163 -0.90 3.87 26.78
C ILE A 163 -0.59 3.18 28.10
N ALA A 164 0.68 3.16 28.51
CA ALA A 164 1.10 2.74 29.85
C ALA A 164 1.76 3.91 30.57
N LYS A 165 1.37 4.15 31.83
CA LYS A 165 1.93 5.27 32.63
C LYS A 165 3.23 4.92 33.35
N ASN A 166 3.40 3.64 33.68
CA ASN A 166 4.52 3.06 34.41
C ASN A 166 4.52 1.53 34.20
N TYR A 167 5.50 0.83 34.80
CA TYR A 167 5.65 -0.62 34.71
C TYR A 167 4.40 -1.41 35.18
N ASP A 168 3.79 -1.02 36.31
CA ASP A 168 2.62 -1.72 36.85
C ASP A 168 1.39 -1.59 35.94
N ASP A 169 1.16 -0.40 35.37
CA ASP A 169 0.09 -0.16 34.41
C ASP A 169 0.33 -0.91 33.09
N PHE A 170 1.59 -1.00 32.65
CA PHE A 170 1.98 -1.84 31.52
C PHE A 170 1.62 -3.31 31.78
N LYS A 171 2.05 -3.88 32.92
CA LYS A 171 1.82 -5.29 33.26
C LYS A 171 0.33 -5.65 33.30
N LYS A 172 -0.49 -4.79 33.91
CA LYS A 172 -1.96 -4.98 33.97
C LYS A 172 -2.63 -4.97 32.59
N LYS A 173 -2.05 -4.27 31.61
CA LYS A 173 -2.63 -4.11 30.27
C LYS A 173 -2.19 -5.18 29.29
N ILE A 174 -1.02 -5.78 29.47
CA ILE A 174 -0.57 -6.92 28.64
C ILE A 174 -1.25 -8.25 29.03
N GLU A 175 -1.76 -8.36 30.26
CA GLU A 175 -2.47 -9.55 30.77
C GLU A 175 -3.96 -9.59 30.33
N LYS A 176 -4.41 -8.61 29.56
CA LYS A 176 -5.79 -8.48 29.03
C LYS A 176 -5.87 -8.88 27.56
#